data_AF-A0A0B8QDT3-F1
#
_entry.id   AF-A0A0B8QDT3-F1
#
_cell.length_a   1.000
_cell.length_b   1.000
_cell.length_c   1.000
_cell.angle_alpha   90.00
_cell.angle_beta   90.00
_cell.angle_gamma   90.00
#
_symmetry.space_group_name_H-M   'P 1'
#
loop_
_entity.id
_entity.type
_entity.pdbx_description
1 polymer ?
#
loop_
_entity_poly.entity_id
_entity_poly.type
_entity_poly.pdbx_seq_one_letter_code
_entity_poly.pdbx_strand_id
1 'polypeptide(L)'
;MIGYLIQQGLNAAIEDRYTTTILTRIVVDENDPAIANPTKFIGPVYAEEEAKQLAEQNNWIVKPDGAYWRRVVPSPTPKEVLEIKAIQDLLEKEHLIICGGGGGAPVVEKDGAYYGFEAVIDKDMTAALIAQKIDAEHLLILTDGTHVCLDWGKPTEEKLEAVTVNQMRKYDFPAGSMVQK
;
A
#
# COMPACT_ATOMS: atom_id res chain seq x y z
N MET A 1 4.21 7.33 -13.16
CA MET A 1 5.59 7.32 -13.70
C MET A 1 6.51 6.27 -13.06
N ILE A 2 6.31 5.87 -11.79
CA ILE A 2 7.19 4.86 -11.14
C ILE A 2 7.22 3.53 -11.90
N GLY A 3 6.07 2.98 -12.30
CA GLY A 3 6.01 1.71 -13.04
C GLY A 3 6.83 1.74 -14.35
N TYR A 4 6.84 2.87 -15.06
CA TYR A 4 7.68 3.05 -16.24
C TYR A 4 9.18 2.92 -15.92
N LEU A 5 9.66 3.59 -14.87
CA LEU A 5 11.07 3.53 -14.47
C LEU A 5 11.48 2.13 -14.02
N ILE A 6 10.62 1.46 -13.24
CA ILE A 6 10.87 0.08 -12.80
C ILE A 6 10.90 -0.85 -14.02
N GLN A 7 9.94 -0.75 -14.94
CA GLN A 7 9.89 -1.57 -16.13
C GLN A 7 11.12 -1.37 -17.02
N GLN A 8 11.57 -0.12 -17.20
CA GLN A 8 12.81 0.16 -17.92
C GLN A 8 14.03 -0.50 -17.27
N GLY A 9 14.16 -0.39 -15.94
CA GLY A 9 15.25 -1.02 -15.20
C GLY A 9 15.24 -2.54 -15.29
N LEU A 10 14.06 -3.18 -15.15
CA LEU A 10 13.93 -4.63 -15.25
C LEU A 10 14.21 -5.14 -16.67
N ASN A 11 13.69 -4.47 -17.71
CA ASN A 11 13.99 -4.83 -19.10
C ASN A 11 15.48 -4.68 -19.45
N ALA A 12 16.20 -3.76 -18.80
CA ALA A 12 17.64 -3.61 -18.99
C ALA A 12 18.45 -4.67 -18.23
N ALA A 13 17.90 -5.26 -17.17
CA ALA A 13 18.59 -6.21 -16.30
C ALA A 13 18.24 -7.68 -16.61
N ILE A 14 17.09 -7.95 -17.22
CA ILE A 14 16.57 -9.29 -17.47
C ILE A 14 16.16 -9.40 -18.94
N GLU A 15 16.89 -10.22 -19.70
CA GLU A 15 16.77 -10.30 -21.17
C GLU A 15 15.81 -11.41 -21.65
N ASP A 16 15.53 -12.41 -20.81
CA ASP A 16 14.81 -13.63 -21.18
C ASP A 16 13.31 -13.59 -20.84
N ARG A 17 12.81 -12.45 -20.34
CA ARG A 17 11.39 -12.29 -19.95
C ARG A 17 10.84 -10.94 -20.36
N TYR A 18 9.57 -10.93 -20.77
CA TYR A 18 8.85 -9.68 -20.97
C TYR A 18 8.42 -9.09 -19.62
N THR A 19 8.71 -7.80 -19.39
CA THR A 19 8.16 -7.08 -18.24
C THR A 19 6.90 -6.31 -18.63
N THR A 20 5.82 -6.52 -17.88
CA THR A 20 4.53 -5.84 -18.07
C THR A 20 4.13 -5.08 -16.81
N THR A 21 3.93 -3.76 -16.93
CA THR A 21 3.27 -2.96 -15.89
C THR A 21 1.76 -2.96 -16.10
N ILE A 22 1.01 -3.30 -15.05
CA ILE A 22 -0.45 -3.34 -15.05
C ILE A 22 -0.98 -2.25 -14.13
N LEU A 23 -1.87 -1.40 -14.65
CA LEU A 23 -2.67 -0.51 -13.82
C LEU A 23 -3.59 -1.38 -12.96
N THR A 24 -3.44 -1.30 -11.64
CA THR A 24 -4.17 -2.15 -10.70
C THR A 24 -5.22 -1.33 -9.96
N ARG A 25 -6.47 -1.77 -10.03
CA ARG A 25 -7.60 -1.24 -9.25
C ARG A 25 -7.95 -2.22 -8.14
N ILE A 26 -8.23 -1.67 -6.97
CA ILE A 26 -8.51 -2.44 -5.77
C ILE A 26 -9.89 -2.07 -5.24
N VAL A 27 -10.76 -3.06 -5.15
CA VAL A 27 -12.08 -2.92 -4.54
C VAL A 27 -11.91 -2.83 -3.03
N VAL A 28 -12.65 -1.90 -2.42
CA VAL A 28 -12.72 -1.72 -0.97
C VAL A 28 -14.17 -1.67 -0.51
N ASP A 29 -14.41 -1.82 0.80
CA ASP A 29 -15.76 -1.64 1.36
C ASP A 29 -16.14 -0.16 1.29
N GLU A 30 -17.33 0.16 0.77
CA GLU A 30 -17.86 1.53 0.85
C GLU A 30 -18.16 1.95 2.30
N ASN A 31 -18.37 0.98 3.19
CA ASN A 31 -18.62 1.17 4.61
C ASN A 31 -17.36 0.96 5.47
N ASP A 32 -16.17 0.92 4.86
CA ASP A 32 -14.92 0.78 5.62
C ASP A 32 -14.81 1.95 6.64
N PRO A 33 -14.60 1.68 7.94
CA PRO A 33 -14.50 2.73 8.95
C PRO A 33 -13.41 3.77 8.65
N ALA A 34 -12.36 3.42 7.92
CA ALA A 34 -11.30 4.33 7.52
C ALA A 34 -11.78 5.42 6.55
N ILE A 35 -12.90 5.20 5.85
CA ILE A 35 -13.53 6.20 4.97
C ILE A 35 -14.15 7.32 5.81
N ALA A 36 -14.85 6.96 6.89
CA ALA A 36 -15.46 7.94 7.80
C ALA A 36 -14.42 8.66 8.67
N ASN A 37 -13.27 8.05 8.95
CA ASN A 37 -12.19 8.65 9.74
C ASN A 37 -10.82 8.52 9.04
N PRO A 38 -10.49 9.43 8.10
CA PRO A 38 -9.23 9.39 7.38
C PRO A 38 -8.04 9.72 8.28
N THR A 39 -6.98 8.93 8.21
CA THR A 39 -5.78 9.07 9.04
C THR A 39 -4.48 9.09 8.25
N LYS A 40 -4.49 8.70 6.96
CA LYS A 40 -3.28 8.57 6.17
C LYS A 40 -2.85 9.92 5.62
N PHE A 41 -1.74 10.45 6.11
CA PHE A 41 -1.16 11.69 5.62
C PHE A 41 -0.62 11.56 4.20
N ILE A 42 -0.95 12.52 3.33
CA ILE A 42 -0.48 12.61 1.94
C ILE A 42 -0.07 14.04 1.58
N GLY A 43 0.67 14.18 0.50
CA GLY A 43 1.04 15.49 -0.03
C GLY A 43 2.02 16.27 0.85
N PRO A 44 2.23 17.56 0.52
CA PRO A 44 3.18 18.43 1.20
C PRO A 44 2.67 18.85 2.59
N VAL A 45 3.57 19.49 3.35
CA VAL A 45 3.28 20.11 4.64
C VAL A 45 2.87 21.57 4.45
N TYR A 46 1.96 22.04 5.30
CA TYR A 46 1.41 23.40 5.28
C TYR A 46 1.45 24.03 6.67
N ALA A 47 1.36 25.35 6.72
CA ALA A 47 0.96 26.05 7.94
C ALA A 47 -0.54 25.82 8.21
N GLU A 48 -0.97 25.96 9.46
CA GLU A 48 -2.37 25.68 9.86
C GLU A 48 -3.39 26.49 9.05
N GLU A 49 -3.18 27.80 8.92
CA GLU A 49 -4.12 28.70 8.23
C GLU A 49 -4.21 28.37 6.73
N GLU A 50 -3.09 28.05 6.09
CA GLU A 50 -3.05 27.63 4.69
C GLU A 50 -3.76 26.28 4.51
N ALA A 51 -3.51 25.32 5.41
CA ALA A 51 -4.15 24.01 5.37
C ALA A 51 -5.68 24.10 5.49
N LYS A 52 -6.19 24.96 6.38
CA LYS A 52 -7.63 25.20 6.55
C LYS A 52 -8.25 25.83 5.31
N GLN A 53 -7.58 26.81 4.70
CA GLN A 53 -8.06 27.42 3.45
C GLN A 53 -8.13 26.40 2.31
N LEU A 54 -7.10 25.57 2.15
CA LEU A 54 -7.08 24.50 1.15
C LEU A 54 -8.14 23.44 1.44
N ALA A 55 -8.39 23.12 2.71
CA ALA A 55 -9.43 22.19 3.12
C ALA A 55 -10.83 22.67 2.72
N GLU A 56 -11.14 23.93 2.93
CA GLU A 56 -12.42 24.52 2.50
C GLU A 56 -12.56 24.55 0.98
N GLN A 57 -11.50 24.95 0.26
CA GLN A 57 -11.53 25.09 -1.20
C GLN A 57 -11.66 23.75 -1.93
N ASN A 58 -11.01 22.69 -1.41
CA ASN A 58 -10.90 21.40 -2.08
C ASN A 58 -11.69 20.29 -1.40
N ASN A 59 -12.48 20.62 -0.37
CA ASN A 59 -13.21 19.65 0.47
C ASN A 59 -12.27 18.57 1.05
N TRP A 60 -11.10 18.99 1.54
CA TRP A 60 -10.14 18.08 2.17
C TRP A 60 -10.35 17.99 3.67
N ILE A 61 -9.87 16.89 4.22
CA ILE A 61 -9.66 16.76 5.65
C ILE A 61 -8.16 16.94 5.89
N VAL A 62 -7.81 17.83 6.82
CA VAL A 62 -6.43 18.11 7.23
C VAL A 62 -6.27 17.82 8.72
N LYS A 63 -5.11 17.30 9.10
CA LYS A 63 -4.77 17.02 10.51
C LYS A 63 -3.36 17.55 10.84
N PRO A 64 -3.05 17.84 12.12
CA PRO A 64 -1.70 18.17 12.56
C PRO A 64 -0.74 16.98 12.34
N ASP A 65 0.43 17.27 11.76
CA ASP A 65 1.57 16.37 11.62
C ASP A 65 2.81 17.05 12.23
N GLY A 66 2.98 16.90 13.54
CA GLY A 66 4.00 17.61 14.31
C GLY A 66 3.76 19.12 14.33
N ALA A 67 4.73 19.89 13.84
CA ALA A 67 4.64 21.36 13.76
C ALA A 67 3.86 21.86 12.53
N TYR A 68 3.48 20.96 11.62
CA TYR A 68 2.83 21.30 10.36
C TYR A 68 1.44 20.68 10.27
N TRP A 69 0.72 21.02 9.22
CA TRP A 69 -0.56 20.41 8.86
C TRP A 69 -0.48 19.74 7.50
N ARG A 70 -1.17 18.62 7.35
CA ARG A 70 -1.19 17.85 6.11
C ARG A 70 -2.57 17.32 5.80
N ARG A 71 -2.83 17.14 4.51
CA ARG A 71 -4.02 16.43 4.03
C ARG A 71 -3.98 14.99 4.52
N VAL A 72 -5.12 14.51 5.01
CA VAL A 72 -5.36 13.10 5.28
C VAL A 72 -6.40 12.53 4.35
N VAL A 73 -6.21 11.27 3.97
CA VAL A 73 -7.16 10.52 3.16
C VAL A 73 -7.46 9.17 3.83
N PRO A 74 -8.58 8.52 3.46
CA PRO A 74 -8.87 7.16 3.90
C PRO A 74 -7.76 6.18 3.53
N SER A 75 -7.59 5.16 4.38
CA SER A 75 -6.74 4.00 4.12
C SER A 75 -7.51 2.71 4.36
N PRO A 76 -8.50 2.40 3.51
CA PRO A 76 -9.37 1.23 3.67
C PRO A 76 -8.62 -0.08 3.40
N THR A 77 -9.20 -1.17 3.90
CA THR A 77 -8.67 -2.52 3.69
C THR A 77 -8.95 -3.00 2.27
N PRO A 78 -7.95 -3.53 1.53
CA PRO A 78 -8.16 -4.07 0.19
C PRO A 78 -9.01 -5.36 0.26
N LYS A 79 -10.05 -5.45 -0.58
CA LYS A 79 -10.92 -6.65 -0.67
C LYS A 79 -10.64 -7.49 -1.92
N GLU A 80 -10.50 -6.84 -3.07
CA GLU A 80 -10.35 -7.52 -4.35
C GLU A 80 -9.45 -6.76 -5.30
N VAL A 81 -8.71 -7.50 -6.13
CA VAL A 81 -7.84 -6.97 -7.20
C VAL A 81 -8.55 -7.20 -8.52
N LEU A 82 -9.02 -6.15 -9.19
CA LEU A 82 -9.84 -6.31 -10.40
C LEU A 82 -9.07 -6.93 -11.57
N GLU A 83 -7.79 -6.61 -11.70
CA GLU A 83 -6.93 -7.12 -12.77
C GLU A 83 -6.27 -8.47 -12.45
N ILE A 84 -6.71 -9.17 -11.40
CA ILE A 84 -6.04 -10.39 -10.94
C ILE A 84 -5.98 -11.49 -12.00
N LYS A 85 -7.04 -11.66 -12.77
CA LYS A 85 -7.07 -12.65 -13.86
C LYS A 85 -6.05 -12.32 -14.94
N ALA A 86 -5.92 -11.04 -15.31
CA ALA A 86 -4.92 -10.63 -16.29
C ALA A 86 -3.49 -10.82 -15.76
N ILE A 87 -3.26 -10.60 -14.46
CA ILE A 87 -1.98 -10.90 -13.81
C ILE A 87 -1.67 -12.39 -13.93
N GLN A 88 -2.61 -13.27 -13.57
CA GLN A 88 -2.46 -14.72 -13.66
C GLN A 88 -2.19 -15.19 -15.10
N ASP A 89 -3.00 -14.75 -16.07
CA ASP A 89 -2.87 -15.11 -17.49
C ASP A 89 -1.50 -14.71 -18.09
N LEU A 90 -0.88 -13.64 -17.57
CA LEU A 90 0.45 -13.20 -18.01
C LEU A 90 1.58 -13.91 -17.27
N LEU A 91 1.40 -14.24 -15.99
CA LEU A 91 2.34 -15.08 -15.24
C LEU A 91 2.47 -16.48 -15.85
N GLU A 92 1.36 -17.07 -16.32
CA GLU A 92 1.36 -18.34 -17.06
C GLU A 92 2.19 -18.29 -18.36
N LYS A 93 2.37 -17.09 -18.92
CA LYS A 93 3.21 -16.81 -20.11
C LYS A 93 4.61 -16.33 -19.74
N GLU A 94 5.02 -16.54 -18.50
CA GLU A 94 6.35 -16.22 -17.97
C GLU A 94 6.72 -14.73 -18.02
N HIS A 95 5.71 -13.84 -18.06
CA HIS A 95 5.97 -12.40 -17.92
C HIS A 95 6.40 -12.05 -16.49
N LEU A 96 7.28 -11.06 -16.38
CA LEU A 96 7.53 -10.34 -15.13
C LEU A 96 6.48 -9.25 -14.96
N ILE A 97 5.74 -9.28 -13.85
CA ILE A 97 4.61 -8.38 -13.64
C ILE A 97 4.95 -7.31 -12.60
N ILE A 98 4.72 -6.06 -12.97
CA ILE A 98 4.67 -4.93 -12.04
C ILE A 98 3.20 -4.55 -11.84
N CYS A 99 2.69 -4.71 -10.62
CA CYS A 99 1.30 -4.40 -10.28
C CYS A 99 1.20 -3.81 -8.86
N GLY A 100 0.00 -3.43 -8.42
CA GLY A 100 -0.24 -2.88 -7.08
C GLY A 100 0.47 -1.54 -6.82
N GLY A 101 0.83 -0.81 -7.87
CA GLY A 101 1.59 0.44 -7.76
C GLY A 101 0.93 1.44 -6.80
N GLY A 102 1.65 1.85 -5.76
CA GLY A 102 1.14 2.77 -4.74
C GLY A 102 0.02 2.20 -3.84
N GLY A 103 -0.15 0.87 -3.82
CA GLY A 103 -1.28 0.20 -3.17
C GLY A 103 -2.44 -0.11 -4.12
N GLY A 104 -2.39 0.38 -5.35
CA GLY A 104 -3.47 0.28 -6.34
C GLY A 104 -4.51 1.40 -6.24
N ALA A 105 -5.24 1.63 -7.34
CA ALA A 105 -6.26 2.66 -7.40
C ALA A 105 -7.53 2.19 -6.67
N PRO A 106 -7.95 2.85 -5.58
CA PRO A 106 -9.10 2.43 -4.79
C PRO A 106 -10.41 2.64 -5.57
N VAL A 107 -11.27 1.64 -5.56
CA VAL A 107 -12.62 1.72 -6.14
C VAL A 107 -13.65 1.10 -5.20
N VAL A 108 -14.88 1.61 -5.25
CA VAL A 108 -16.06 0.98 -4.65
C VAL A 108 -16.94 0.44 -5.76
N GLU A 109 -17.52 -0.74 -5.56
CA GLU A 109 -18.51 -1.30 -6.47
C GLU A 109 -19.91 -0.81 -6.07
N LYS A 110 -20.66 -0.24 -7.03
CA LYS A 110 -22.04 0.19 -6.86
C LYS A 110 -22.82 -0.14 -8.13
N ASP A 111 -23.96 -0.81 -7.99
CA ASP A 111 -24.86 -1.15 -9.10
C ASP A 111 -24.15 -1.83 -10.30
N GLY A 112 -23.14 -2.67 -10.02
CA GLY A 112 -22.36 -3.40 -11.03
C GLY A 112 -21.31 -2.55 -11.75
N ALA A 113 -21.03 -1.34 -11.29
CA ALA A 113 -19.98 -0.45 -11.79
C ALA A 113 -18.97 -0.09 -10.70
N TYR A 114 -17.77 0.34 -11.12
CA TYR A 114 -16.68 0.70 -10.21
C TYR A 114 -16.41 2.20 -10.23
N TYR A 115 -16.39 2.81 -9.05
CA TYR A 115 -16.18 4.25 -8.88
C TYR A 115 -14.91 4.51 -8.08
N GLY A 116 -13.99 5.27 -8.67
CA GLY A 116 -12.78 5.71 -7.99
C GLY A 116 -13.05 6.84 -6.99
N PHE A 117 -12.26 6.89 -5.93
CA PHE A 117 -12.30 7.98 -4.95
C PHE A 117 -10.89 8.25 -4.40
N GLU A 118 -10.73 9.36 -3.68
CA GLU A 118 -9.43 9.74 -3.13
C GLU A 118 -9.14 8.98 -1.83
N ALA A 119 -8.36 7.90 -1.94
CA ALA A 119 -7.84 7.14 -0.82
C ALA A 119 -6.45 6.56 -1.15
N VAL A 120 -5.75 6.08 -0.13
CA VAL A 120 -4.47 5.38 -0.29
C VAL A 120 -4.57 4.05 0.41
N ILE A 121 -4.46 2.97 -0.35
CA ILE A 121 -4.46 1.61 0.19
C ILE A 121 -3.04 1.27 0.61
N ASP A 122 -2.90 0.53 1.71
CA ASP A 122 -1.60 0.06 2.15
C ASP A 122 -1.01 -0.92 1.12
N LYS A 123 0.21 -0.62 0.66
CA LYS A 123 0.89 -1.40 -0.37
C LYS A 123 1.27 -2.81 0.09
N ASP A 124 1.57 -2.99 1.37
CA ASP A 124 1.98 -4.29 1.92
C ASP A 124 0.74 -5.18 2.05
N MET A 125 -0.41 -4.62 2.45
CA MET A 125 -1.70 -5.32 2.40
C MET A 125 -2.13 -5.69 0.98
N THR A 126 -1.98 -4.78 0.02
CA THR A 126 -2.26 -5.08 -1.40
C THR A 126 -1.34 -6.18 -1.93
N ALA A 127 -0.04 -6.12 -1.60
CA ALA A 127 0.91 -7.16 -1.99
C ALA A 127 0.54 -8.52 -1.39
N ALA A 128 0.13 -8.57 -0.12
CA ALA A 128 -0.36 -9.78 0.53
C ALA A 128 -1.63 -10.33 -0.14
N LEU A 129 -2.59 -9.46 -0.48
CA LEU A 129 -3.80 -9.87 -1.20
C LEU A 129 -3.47 -10.43 -2.59
N ILE A 130 -2.58 -9.78 -3.35
CA ILE A 130 -2.15 -10.28 -4.66
C ILE A 130 -1.43 -11.62 -4.51
N ALA A 131 -0.48 -11.73 -3.57
CA ALA A 131 0.25 -12.97 -3.30
C ALA A 131 -0.69 -14.13 -2.98
N GLN A 132 -1.70 -13.90 -2.14
CA GLN A 132 -2.73 -14.90 -1.84
C GLN A 132 -3.51 -15.30 -3.09
N LYS A 133 -3.87 -14.35 -3.96
CA LYS A 133 -4.69 -14.61 -5.14
C LYS A 133 -3.95 -15.31 -6.27
N ILE A 134 -2.63 -15.17 -6.33
CA ILE A 134 -1.78 -15.89 -7.31
C ILE A 134 -1.16 -17.17 -6.71
N ASP A 135 -1.59 -17.58 -5.51
CA ASP A 135 -1.04 -18.72 -4.77
C ASP A 135 0.50 -18.68 -4.66
N ALA A 136 1.05 -17.49 -4.39
CA ALA A 136 2.48 -17.32 -4.23
C ALA A 136 2.99 -18.05 -2.97
N GLU A 137 4.08 -18.81 -3.13
CA GLU A 137 4.72 -19.54 -2.03
C GLU A 137 5.34 -18.58 -0.98
N HIS A 138 5.80 -17.41 -1.44
CA HIS A 138 6.49 -16.43 -0.62
C HIS A 138 6.02 -15.01 -0.95
N LEU A 139 5.91 -14.19 0.10
CA LEU A 139 5.76 -12.73 0.02
C LEU A 139 7.00 -12.07 0.63
N LEU A 140 7.69 -11.25 -0.16
CA LEU A 140 8.86 -10.50 0.29
C LEU A 140 8.49 -9.02 0.38
N ILE A 141 8.56 -8.46 1.60
CA ILE A 141 8.39 -7.03 1.86
C ILE A 141 9.76 -6.41 2.06
N LEU A 142 10.14 -5.50 1.17
CA LEU A 142 11.40 -4.77 1.26
C LEU A 142 11.20 -3.49 2.09
N THR A 143 12.09 -3.27 3.06
CA THR A 143 12.12 -2.09 3.92
C THR A 143 13.54 -1.55 4.03
N ASP A 144 13.69 -0.36 4.59
CA ASP A 144 14.97 0.31 4.86
C ASP A 144 15.76 -0.30 6.02
N GLY A 145 15.06 -0.89 6.99
CA GLY A 145 15.65 -1.71 8.05
C GLY A 145 16.27 -3.01 7.52
N THR A 146 17.39 -3.42 8.11
CA THR A 146 18.05 -4.68 7.74
C THR A 146 17.32 -5.91 8.26
N HIS A 147 16.51 -5.75 9.32
CA HIS A 147 15.76 -6.80 9.99
C HIS A 147 14.52 -6.22 10.69
N VAL A 148 13.56 -7.07 11.02
CA VAL A 148 12.51 -6.74 12.00
C VAL A 148 13.07 -6.96 13.39
N CYS A 149 12.79 -6.07 14.34
CA CYS A 149 13.24 -6.24 15.72
C CYS A 149 12.18 -5.78 16.73
N LEU A 150 12.28 -6.32 17.94
CA LEU A 150 11.60 -5.78 19.11
C LEU A 150 12.45 -4.66 19.71
N ASP A 151 11.81 -3.71 20.40
CA ASP A 151 12.49 -2.63 21.12
C ASP A 151 13.50 -1.82 20.27
N TRP A 152 13.14 -1.55 19.01
CA TRP A 152 13.96 -0.79 18.06
C TRP A 152 14.56 0.48 18.67
N GLY A 153 15.89 0.60 18.61
CA GLY A 153 16.66 1.74 19.11
C GLY A 153 16.87 1.77 20.62
N LYS A 154 16.47 0.73 21.37
CA LYS A 154 16.71 0.60 22.82
C LYS A 154 17.85 -0.38 23.11
N PRO A 155 18.44 -0.33 24.32
CA PRO A 155 19.42 -1.34 24.75
C PRO A 155 18.89 -2.78 24.79
N THR A 156 17.56 -2.95 24.81
CA THR A 156 16.87 -4.25 24.79
C THR A 156 16.48 -4.71 23.39
N GLU A 157 17.00 -4.06 22.34
CA GLU A 157 16.69 -4.41 20.95
C GLU A 157 16.97 -5.89 20.66
N GLU A 158 15.96 -6.59 20.15
CA GLU A 158 16.04 -8.00 19.81
C GLU A 158 15.69 -8.22 18.35
N LYS A 159 16.67 -8.65 17.55
CA LYS A 159 16.48 -8.99 16.15
C LYS A 159 15.63 -10.25 16.01
N LEU A 160 14.59 -10.18 15.19
CA LEU A 160 13.77 -11.32 14.79
C LEU A 160 14.29 -11.91 13.48
N GLU A 161 14.48 -13.23 13.44
CA GLU A 161 14.89 -13.96 12.24
C GLU A 161 13.79 -14.91 11.77
N ALA A 162 13.64 -16.05 12.42
CA ALA A 162 12.59 -17.01 12.16
C ALA A 162 11.53 -16.94 13.25
N VAL A 163 10.33 -16.48 12.90
CA VAL A 163 9.21 -16.29 13.82
C VAL A 163 7.95 -16.91 13.23
N THR A 164 7.11 -17.45 14.11
CA THR A 164 5.79 -17.98 13.75
C THR A 164 4.74 -16.88 13.82
N VAL A 165 3.63 -17.07 13.11
CA VAL A 165 2.46 -16.15 13.18
C VAL A 165 1.95 -16.00 14.63
N ASN A 166 1.98 -17.07 15.42
CA ASN A 166 1.54 -17.02 16.82
C ASN A 166 2.47 -16.22 17.72
N GLN A 167 3.77 -16.12 17.40
CA GLN A 167 4.70 -15.23 18.07
C GLN A 167 4.44 -13.79 17.63
N MET A 168 4.34 -13.55 16.32
CA MET A 168 4.13 -12.20 15.76
C MET A 168 2.87 -11.52 16.30
N ARG A 169 1.77 -12.26 16.50
CA ARG A 169 0.53 -11.73 17.08
C ARG A 169 0.64 -11.21 18.52
N LYS A 170 1.73 -11.54 19.23
CA LYS A 170 1.98 -11.09 20.61
C LYS A 170 2.90 -9.88 20.68
N TYR A 171 3.49 -9.48 19.55
CA TYR A 171 4.41 -8.36 19.50
C TYR A 171 3.69 -7.08 19.11
N ASP A 172 4.13 -5.96 19.68
CA ASP A 172 3.64 -4.63 19.34
C ASP A 172 4.65 -3.93 18.44
N PHE A 173 4.20 -3.49 17.28
CA PHE A 173 4.99 -2.75 16.31
C PHE A 173 4.46 -1.33 16.13
N PRO A 174 5.32 -0.34 15.82
CA PRO A 174 4.89 1.03 15.61
C PRO A 174 3.89 1.18 14.45
N ALA A 175 2.81 1.92 14.71
CA ALA A 175 1.82 2.25 13.69
C ALA A 175 2.41 3.11 12.58
N GLY A 176 2.04 2.82 11.33
CA GLY A 176 2.44 3.61 10.15
C GLY A 176 3.82 3.25 9.59
N SER A 177 4.47 2.23 10.15
CA SER A 177 5.74 1.67 9.65
C SER A 177 5.71 0.15 9.64
N MET A 178 5.93 -0.50 10.79
CA MET A 178 6.16 -1.94 10.85
C MET A 178 4.86 -2.74 11.09
N VAL A 179 3.84 -2.18 11.74
CA VAL A 179 2.61 -2.96 12.05
C VAL A 179 1.80 -3.39 10.81
N GLN A 180 1.93 -2.67 9.70
CA GLN A 180 1.25 -3.00 8.44
C GLN A 180 1.98 -4.08 7.62
N LYS A 181 3.27 -4.33 7.93
CA LYS A 181 4.13 -5.31 7.27
C LYS A 181 3.95 -6.69 7.89
#